data_AF-A0A3N2PZU6-F1
#
_entry.id   AF-A0A3N2PZU6-F1
#
_cell.length_a   1.000
_cell.length_b   1.000
_cell.length_c   1.000
_cell.angle_alpha   90.00
_cell.angle_beta   90.00
_cell.angle_gamma   90.00
#
_symmetry.space_group_name_H-M   'P 1'
#
loop_
_entity.id
_entity.type
_entity.pdbx_description
1 polymer ?
#
loop_
_entity_poly.entity_id
_entity_poly.type
_entity_poly.pdbx_seq_one_letter_code
_entity_poly.pdbx_strand_id
1 'polypeptide(L)'
;MADESKVPQDNVDETPISPTNSNAPARRNSIEHHLLHRPAREELVQKNILPDSTAAPSLQAQQKDLAKHMRADSLSDKISHRPSPETLLEKGVLHEDPRSLDEESLPSGEKA
;
A
#
# COMPACT_ATOMS: atom_id res chain seq x y z
N MET A 1 -5.44 31.54 9.92
CA MET A 1 -4.00 31.19 9.80
C MET A 1 -3.96 29.87 9.07
N ALA A 2 -3.74 29.91 7.75
CA ALA A 2 -3.72 28.72 6.91
C ALA A 2 -2.26 28.28 6.75
N ASP A 3 -2.04 26.99 7.03
CA ASP A 3 -0.79 26.26 7.00
C ASP A 3 -0.15 26.34 5.60
N GLU A 4 1.02 26.95 5.52
CA GLU A 4 1.79 27.10 4.29
C GLU A 4 2.40 25.74 3.95
N SER A 5 1.75 25.01 3.06
CA SER A 5 2.26 23.80 2.43
C SER A 5 3.58 24.11 1.71
N LYS A 6 4.68 24.10 2.45
CA LYS A 6 6.03 24.22 1.92
C LYS A 6 6.33 22.94 1.17
N VAL A 7 6.01 22.93 -0.12
CA VAL A 7 6.46 21.91 -1.07
C VAL A 7 7.99 21.82 -0.91
N PRO A 8 8.56 20.65 -0.55
CA PRO A 8 10.00 20.49 -0.52
C PRO A 8 10.51 20.73 -1.95
N GLN A 9 11.19 21.85 -2.17
CA GLN A 9 11.95 22.04 -3.39
C GLN A 9 13.19 21.16 -3.28
N ASP A 10 13.05 19.90 -3.66
CA ASP A 10 14.17 19.01 -3.92
C ASP A 10 14.87 19.53 -5.18
N ASN A 11 15.76 20.51 -4.98
CA ASN A 11 16.69 20.96 -5.99
C ASN A 11 17.58 19.76 -6.34
N VAL A 12 17.27 19.10 -7.46
CA VAL A 12 18.04 17.96 -7.97
C VAL A 12 19.49 18.42 -8.16
N ASP A 13 20.44 17.74 -7.51
CA ASP A 13 21.86 18.03 -7.65
C ASP A 13 22.33 17.65 -9.07
N GLU A 14 22.47 18.66 -9.95
CA GLU A 14 22.94 18.49 -11.32
C GLU A 14 24.47 18.36 -11.43
N THR A 15 25.21 18.27 -10.32
CA THR A 15 26.68 18.12 -10.38
C THR A 15 27.05 16.79 -11.09
N PRO A 16 27.98 16.81 -12.08
CA PRO A 16 28.26 15.64 -12.92
C PRO A 16 28.86 14.48 -12.13
N ILE A 17 28.30 13.27 -12.29
CA ILE A 17 28.77 12.01 -11.62
C ILE A 17 30.19 11.57 -12.00
N SER A 18 30.84 12.29 -12.92
CA SER A 18 32.23 12.08 -13.31
C SER A 18 33.17 12.12 -12.09
N PRO A 19 34.25 11.33 -12.08
CA PRO A 19 35.17 11.21 -10.94
C PRO A 19 36.06 12.45 -10.73
N THR A 20 35.69 13.58 -11.34
CA THR A 20 36.42 14.84 -11.23
C THR A 20 36.05 15.50 -9.91
N ASN A 21 36.89 15.23 -8.91
CA ASN A 21 36.94 15.90 -7.62
C ASN A 21 35.67 15.69 -6.75
N SER A 22 35.69 14.63 -5.94
CA SER A 22 34.81 14.37 -4.79
C SER A 22 34.78 15.50 -3.73
N ASN A 23 35.40 16.64 -4.04
CA ASN A 23 35.61 17.80 -3.19
C ASN A 23 34.73 19.00 -3.58
N ALA A 24 33.77 18.84 -4.50
CA ALA A 24 32.82 19.90 -4.86
C ALA A 24 31.90 20.24 -3.66
N PRO A 25 31.93 21.49 -3.15
CA PRO A 25 31.18 21.86 -1.94
C PRO A 25 29.66 21.77 -2.12
N ALA A 26 29.14 22.04 -3.32
CA ALA A 26 27.71 21.94 -3.61
C ALA A 26 27.15 20.51 -3.41
N ARG A 27 27.87 19.50 -3.92
CA ARG A 27 27.50 18.08 -3.75
C ARG A 27 27.54 17.66 -2.28
N ARG A 28 28.54 18.11 -1.52
CA ARG A 28 28.61 17.83 -0.08
C ARG A 28 27.43 18.42 0.67
N ASN A 29 27.13 19.68 0.43
CA ASN A 29 26.04 20.37 1.09
C ASN A 29 24.68 19.70 0.78
N SER A 30 24.48 19.23 -0.46
CA SER A 30 23.30 18.44 -0.85
C SER A 30 23.23 17.11 -0.09
N ILE A 31 24.31 16.33 -0.06
CA ILE A 31 24.36 15.06 0.68
C ILE A 31 24.08 15.27 2.18
N GLU A 32 24.71 16.27 2.79
CA GLU A 32 24.49 16.61 4.20
C GLU A 32 23.02 16.96 4.45
N HIS A 33 22.41 17.76 3.58
CA HIS A 33 20.99 18.09 3.67
C HIS A 33 20.09 16.85 3.58
N HIS A 34 20.36 15.92 2.65
CA HIS A 34 19.59 14.68 2.51
C HIS A 34 19.79 13.69 3.66
N LEU A 35 20.99 13.66 4.26
CA LEU A 35 21.25 12.84 5.45
C LEU A 35 20.50 13.38 6.69
N LEU A 36 20.40 14.71 6.83
CA LEU A 36 19.64 15.36 7.91
C LEU A 36 18.13 15.07 7.83
N HIS A 37 17.57 15.02 6.62
CA HIS A 37 16.15 14.76 6.37
C HIS A 37 15.85 13.29 6.04
N ARG A 38 16.77 12.37 6.33
CA ARG A 38 16.60 10.95 6.02
C ARG A 38 15.45 10.37 6.86
N PRO A 39 14.41 9.78 6.24
CA PRO A 39 13.33 9.13 6.97
C PRO A 39 13.79 7.92 7.80
N ALA A 40 13.10 7.65 8.89
CA ALA A 40 13.34 6.48 9.72
C ALA A 40 12.99 5.17 8.99
N ARG A 41 13.55 4.04 9.43
CA ARG A 41 13.26 2.73 8.82
C ARG A 41 11.78 2.38 8.94
N GLU A 42 11.15 2.65 10.09
CA GLU A 42 9.74 2.34 10.30
C GLU A 42 8.83 3.06 9.30
N GLU A 43 9.11 4.32 8.99
CA GLU A 43 8.34 5.10 8.01
C GLU A 43 8.42 4.49 6.61
N LEU A 44 9.61 4.03 6.20
CA LEU A 44 9.80 3.38 4.90
C LEU A 44 9.06 2.05 4.82
N VAL A 45 8.97 1.32 5.94
CA VAL A 45 8.19 0.08 6.03
C VAL A 45 6.69 0.37 5.97
N GLN A 46 6.20 1.35 6.71
CA GLN A 46 4.79 1.76 6.69
C GLN A 46 4.34 2.24 5.30
N LYS A 47 5.21 2.96 4.59
CA LYS A 47 4.99 3.38 3.20
C LYS A 47 5.15 2.25 2.18
N ASN A 48 5.39 1.01 2.62
CA ASN A 48 5.65 -0.17 1.77
C ASN A 48 6.81 0.01 0.78
N ILE A 49 7.80 0.84 1.13
CA ILE A 49 9.04 1.02 0.35
C ILE A 49 10.05 -0.05 0.73
N LEU A 50 10.26 -0.26 2.04
CA LEU A 50 11.14 -1.31 2.57
C LEU A 50 10.30 -2.50 3.04
N PRO A 51 10.70 -3.75 2.76
CA PRO A 51 10.01 -4.91 3.32
C PRO A 51 10.20 -4.97 4.84
N ASP A 52 9.11 -5.29 5.56
CA ASP A 52 9.16 -5.59 6.99
C ASP A 52 9.71 -7.00 7.24
N SER A 53 11.02 -7.17 7.03
CA SER A 53 11.68 -8.44 7.30
C SER A 53 13.02 -8.25 7.98
N THR A 54 13.34 -9.22 8.84
CA THR A 54 14.66 -9.38 9.48
C THR A 54 15.57 -10.31 8.66
N ALA A 55 15.06 -10.90 7.56
CA ALA A 55 15.84 -11.77 6.69
C ALA A 55 16.93 -10.99 5.95
N ALA A 56 18.02 -11.69 5.62
CA ALA A 56 19.11 -11.14 4.84
C ALA A 56 18.61 -10.60 3.49
N PRO A 57 19.17 -9.49 2.95
CA PRO A 57 18.69 -8.86 1.72
C PRO A 57 18.56 -9.81 0.53
N SER A 58 19.45 -10.79 0.41
CA SER A 58 19.42 -11.80 -0.65
C SER A 58 18.22 -12.76 -0.58
N LEU A 59 17.63 -12.96 0.60
CA LEU A 59 16.54 -13.92 0.83
C LEU A 59 15.15 -13.26 0.88
N GLN A 60 15.09 -11.94 0.99
CA GLN A 60 13.82 -11.21 1.14
C GLN A 60 12.86 -11.46 -0.04
N ALA A 61 13.38 -11.57 -1.26
CA ALA A 61 12.60 -11.89 -2.44
C ALA A 61 11.91 -13.27 -2.32
N GLN A 62 12.70 -14.30 -2.02
CA GLN A 62 12.19 -15.67 -1.86
C GLN A 62 11.20 -15.79 -0.71
N GLN A 63 11.46 -15.10 0.41
CA GLN A 63 10.53 -15.05 1.55
C GLN A 63 9.18 -14.43 1.14
N LYS A 64 9.20 -13.34 0.38
CA LYS A 64 7.98 -12.66 -0.10
C LYS A 64 7.17 -13.57 -1.01
N ASP A 65 7.83 -14.27 -1.93
CA ASP A 65 7.18 -15.20 -2.86
C ASP A 65 6.53 -16.37 -2.12
N LEU A 66 7.24 -16.97 -1.16
CA LEU A 66 6.69 -18.02 -0.30
C LEU A 66 5.47 -17.51 0.47
N ALA A 67 5.59 -16.34 1.12
CA ALA A 67 4.49 -15.77 1.90
C ALA A 67 3.28 -15.39 1.02
N LYS A 68 3.49 -15.10 -0.27
CA LYS A 68 2.41 -14.88 -1.23
C LYS A 68 1.70 -16.19 -1.57
N HIS A 69 2.45 -17.25 -1.87
CA HIS A 69 1.88 -18.57 -2.16
C HIS A 69 1.09 -19.12 -0.97
N MET A 70 1.66 -19.09 0.24
CA MET A 70 0.96 -19.53 1.44
C MET A 70 -0.37 -18.78 1.67
N ARG A 71 -0.39 -17.46 1.41
CA ARG A 71 -1.63 -16.67 1.52
C ARG A 71 -2.62 -17.03 0.41
N ALA A 72 -2.16 -17.26 -0.81
CA ALA A 72 -3.01 -17.66 -1.92
C ALA A 72 -3.67 -19.02 -1.65
N ASP A 73 -2.90 -20.00 -1.16
CA ASP A 73 -3.40 -21.34 -0.84
C ASP A 73 -4.42 -21.28 0.30
N SER A 74 -4.12 -20.55 1.38
CA SER A 74 -5.04 -20.36 2.50
C SER A 74 -6.32 -19.63 2.09
N LEU A 75 -6.21 -18.65 1.20
CA LEU A 75 -7.38 -17.95 0.67
C LEU A 75 -8.21 -18.88 -0.24
N SER A 76 -7.56 -19.67 -1.09
CA SER A 76 -8.24 -20.60 -1.98
C SER A 76 -9.08 -21.62 -1.22
N ASP A 77 -8.54 -22.19 -0.14
CA ASP A 77 -9.24 -23.15 0.71
C ASP A 77 -10.45 -22.51 1.42
N LYS A 78 -10.32 -21.26 1.88
CA LYS A 78 -11.44 -20.52 2.49
C LYS A 78 -12.52 -20.16 1.48
N ILE A 79 -12.15 -19.86 0.24
CA ILE A 79 -13.10 -19.56 -0.82
C ILE A 79 -13.83 -20.82 -1.28
N SER A 80 -13.16 -21.98 -1.36
CA SER A 80 -13.83 -23.23 -1.75
C SER A 80 -14.89 -23.67 -0.75
N HIS A 81 -14.70 -23.38 0.53
CA HIS A 81 -15.66 -23.68 1.60
C HIS A 81 -16.59 -22.50 1.93
N ARG A 82 -16.73 -21.52 1.02
CA ARG A 82 -17.56 -20.34 1.25
C ARG A 82 -19.04 -20.73 1.45
N PRO A 83 -19.68 -20.40 2.59
CA PRO A 83 -21.07 -20.71 2.84
C PRO A 83 -22.00 -19.95 1.87
N SER A 84 -23.14 -20.57 1.52
CA SER A 84 -24.17 -19.92 0.70
C SER A 84 -24.89 -18.82 1.51
N PRO A 85 -25.44 -17.79 0.85
CA PRO A 85 -26.16 -16.71 1.54
C PRO A 85 -27.34 -17.23 2.37
N GLU A 86 -28.06 -18.26 1.89
CA GLU A 86 -29.15 -18.92 2.62
C GLU A 86 -28.69 -19.47 3.98
N THR A 87 -27.55 -20.16 4.01
CA THR A 87 -27.00 -20.69 5.27
C THR A 87 -26.55 -19.58 6.23
N LEU A 88 -26.27 -18.37 5.73
CA LEU A 88 -25.94 -17.21 6.55
C LEU A 88 -27.19 -16.51 7.09
N LEU A 89 -28.31 -16.52 6.35
CA LEU A 89 -29.63 -16.06 6.80
C LEU A 89 -30.15 -16.93 7.95
N GLU A 90 -30.10 -18.27 7.78
CA GLU A 90 -30.52 -19.22 8.82
C GLU A 90 -29.72 -19.05 10.12
N LYS A 91 -28.41 -18.79 10.00
CA LYS A 91 -27.53 -18.56 11.15
C LYS A 91 -27.66 -17.15 11.76
N GLY A 92 -28.51 -16.29 11.21
CA GLY A 92 -28.70 -14.90 11.66
C GLY A 92 -27.50 -13.99 11.46
N VAL A 93 -26.55 -14.38 10.61
CA VAL A 93 -25.36 -13.58 10.27
C VAL A 93 -25.69 -12.57 9.16
N LEU A 94 -26.55 -12.99 8.22
CA LEU A 94 -27.08 -12.15 7.15
C LEU A 94 -28.56 -11.88 7.43
N HIS A 95 -29.07 -10.68 7.11
CA HIS A 95 -30.47 -10.30 7.34
C HIS A 95 -31.31 -10.40 6.06
N GLU A 96 -30.76 -9.95 4.93
CA GLU A 96 -31.39 -10.01 3.61
C GLU A 96 -30.32 -10.44 2.59
N ASP A 97 -30.70 -11.12 1.51
CA ASP A 97 -29.75 -11.51 0.46
C ASP A 97 -29.40 -10.28 -0.39
N PRO A 98 -28.14 -9.78 -0.38
CA PRO A 98 -27.76 -8.61 -1.16
C PRO A 98 -27.76 -8.86 -2.68
N ARG A 99 -28.10 -10.07 -3.13
CA ARG A 99 -28.25 -10.45 -4.54
C ARG A 99 -29.69 -10.43 -5.02
N SER A 100 -30.69 -10.42 -4.14
CA SER A 100 -32.07 -10.19 -4.55
C SER A 100 -32.22 -8.70 -4.85
N LEU A 101 -32.55 -8.37 -6.09
CA LEU A 101 -32.86 -7.01 -6.50
C LEU A 101 -34.05 -6.51 -5.66
N ASP A 102 -33.85 -5.37 -4.99
CA ASP A 102 -34.91 -4.65 -4.30
C ASP A 102 -35.92 -4.13 -5.32
N GLU A 103 -36.95 -4.92 -5.64
CA GLU A 103 -38.10 -4.49 -6.47
C GLU A 103 -38.88 -3.30 -5.84
N GLU A 104 -38.54 -2.90 -4.60
CA GLU A 104 -39.15 -1.75 -3.92
C GLU A 104 -38.56 -0.39 -4.34
N SER A 105 -37.43 -0.33 -5.04
CA SER A 105 -36.80 0.94 -5.44
C SER A 105 -37.17 1.42 -6.84
N LEU A 106 -38.10 0.77 -7.53
CA LEU A 106 -38.60 1.25 -8.82
C LEU A 106 -39.62 2.39 -8.56
N PRO A 107 -39.36 3.63 -9.00
CA PRO A 107 -40.33 4.70 -8.88
C PRO A 107 -41.56 4.33 -9.70
N SER A 108 -42.66 4.00 -9.02
CA SER A 108 -43.95 3.74 -9.65
C SER A 108 -44.26 4.87 -10.61
N GLY A 109 -44.33 4.55 -11.90
CA GLY A 109 -44.46 5.50 -12.99
C GLY A 109 -45.59 6.50 -12.75
N GLU A 110 -45.22 7.77 -12.88
CA GLU A 110 -46.12 8.91 -13.03
C GLU A 110 -47.07 8.62 -14.20
N LYS A 111 -48.33 8.27 -13.86
CA LYS A 111 -49.42 8.13 -14.83
C LYS A 111 -49.77 9.53 -15.34
N ALA A 112 -49.48 9.79 -16.61
CA ALA A 112 -50.03 10.90 -17.38
C ALA A 112 -51.52 10.68 -17.72
#